data_AF-A0A2V9N237-F1
#
_entry.id   AF-A0A2V9N237-F1
#
_cell.length_a   1.000
_cell.length_b   1.000
_cell.length_c   1.000
_cell.angle_alpha   90.00
_cell.angle_beta   90.00
_cell.angle_gamma   90.00
#
_symmetry.space_group_name_H-M   'P 1'
#
loop_
_entity.id
_entity.type
_entity.pdbx_description
1 polymer ?
#
loop_
_entity_poly.entity_id
_entity_poly.type
_entity_poly.pdbx_seq_one_letter_code
_entity_poly.pdbx_strand_id
1 'polypeptide(L)'
;MAGLYRLSRRGGRITRLCISGLCERDFFWKSGSPFARLGAMSILREVIVYSRKGCHLCEIVKEKLTKLERRGGFRWREVDVETDDLLRRQFTDEVPVIFIDGRKAFKYRMDEQEFLKKLAS
;
A
#
# COMPACT_ATOMS: atom_id res chain seq x y z
N MET A 1 -26.65 -20.37 43.44
CA MET A 1 -26.62 -18.90 43.64
C MET A 1 -25.82 -18.28 42.50
N ALA A 2 -26.43 -17.32 41.79
CA ALA A 2 -25.92 -16.39 40.76
C ALA A 2 -25.17 -16.99 39.54
N GLY A 3 -25.56 -16.81 38.28
CA GLY A 3 -26.64 -16.02 37.69
C GLY A 3 -26.41 -15.97 36.18
N LEU A 4 -27.32 -16.56 35.40
CA LEU A 4 -27.41 -16.39 33.95
C LEU A 4 -27.84 -14.95 33.65
N TYR A 5 -26.97 -14.13 33.08
CA TYR A 5 -27.39 -12.84 32.53
C TYR A 5 -27.54 -12.93 31.01
N ARG A 6 -28.80 -12.91 30.59
CA ARG A 6 -29.21 -12.66 29.22
C ARG A 6 -29.13 -11.15 28.97
N LEU A 7 -28.21 -10.69 28.13
CA LEU A 7 -28.35 -9.37 27.49
C LEU A 7 -28.96 -9.54 26.11
N SER A 8 -30.16 -8.98 25.95
CA SER A 8 -30.83 -8.75 24.68
C SER A 8 -30.75 -7.27 24.33
N ARG A 9 -30.83 -6.97 23.02
CA ARG A 9 -30.88 -5.66 22.36
C ARG A 9 -29.49 -5.01 22.18
N ARG A 10 -29.16 -4.28 21.11
CA ARG A 10 -29.91 -3.62 20.02
C ARG A 10 -28.86 -3.28 18.94
N GLY A 11 -29.26 -3.08 17.68
CA GLY A 11 -28.34 -2.90 16.56
C GLY A 11 -27.30 -1.77 16.67
N GLY A 12 -26.26 -1.88 15.84
CA GLY A 12 -25.26 -0.83 15.60
C GLY A 12 -23.85 -1.19 16.06
N ARG A 13 -22.92 -1.31 15.11
CA ARG A 13 -21.45 -1.17 15.19
C ARG A 13 -20.82 -1.27 16.60
N ILE A 14 -19.89 -2.21 16.79
CA ILE A 14 -18.55 -1.90 17.35
C ILE A 14 -17.54 -3.02 17.11
N THR A 15 -16.33 -2.53 16.88
CA THR A 15 -14.99 -3.08 16.62
C THR A 15 -14.46 -4.18 17.53
N ARG A 16 -13.55 -4.98 16.96
CA ARG A 16 -12.47 -5.77 17.58
C ARG A 16 -12.88 -6.92 18.52
N LEU A 17 -12.73 -8.13 18.00
CA LEU A 17 -12.48 -9.31 18.80
C LEU A 17 -10.95 -9.50 18.90
N CYS A 18 -10.35 -9.15 20.04
CA CYS A 18 -9.00 -9.59 20.40
C CYS A 18 -9.16 -10.80 21.32
N ILE A 19 -8.82 -11.99 20.83
CA ILE A 19 -8.77 -13.20 21.64
C ILE A 19 -7.30 -13.65 21.67
N SER A 20 -6.74 -13.70 22.87
CA SER A 20 -5.54 -14.45 23.30
C SER A 20 -4.24 -14.28 22.49
N GLY A 21 -3.41 -13.32 22.92
CA GLY A 21 -2.20 -13.72 23.65
C GLY A 21 -0.91 -14.13 22.92
N LEU A 22 -0.76 -13.93 21.60
CA LEU A 22 0.52 -13.96 20.84
C LEU A 22 0.39 -12.92 19.71
N CYS A 23 1.02 -11.74 19.76
CA CYS A 23 2.42 -11.44 19.42
C CYS A 23 2.82 -11.86 18.00
N GLU A 24 2.74 -10.91 17.05
CA GLU A 24 3.52 -10.73 15.80
C GLU A 24 2.80 -9.61 15.01
N ARG A 25 3.13 -8.32 15.17
CA ARG A 25 4.19 -7.65 14.40
C ARG A 25 4.67 -8.47 13.19
N ASP A 26 4.30 -7.94 12.01
CA ASP A 26 4.93 -8.14 10.71
C ASP A 26 4.39 -9.23 9.77
N PHE A 27 4.10 -8.75 8.56
CA PHE A 27 4.39 -9.40 7.29
C PHE A 27 3.65 -10.68 6.90
N PHE A 28 2.57 -10.51 6.13
CA PHE A 28 2.25 -11.49 5.08
C PHE A 28 1.45 -10.91 3.90
N TRP A 29 2.03 -9.95 3.17
CA TRP A 29 1.77 -9.85 1.72
C TRP A 29 2.78 -10.73 0.96
N LYS A 30 2.86 -12.01 1.34
CA LYS A 30 3.72 -13.00 0.70
C LYS A 30 2.91 -14.18 0.17
N SER A 31 1.90 -13.89 -0.62
CA SER A 31 1.33 -14.83 -1.59
C SER A 31 0.49 -14.04 -2.58
N GLY A 32 0.67 -14.32 -3.87
CA GLY A 32 0.04 -13.58 -4.96
C GLY A 32 -1.47 -13.49 -4.78
N SER A 33 -1.97 -12.26 -4.64
CA SER A 33 -3.40 -12.00 -4.67
C SER A 33 -3.86 -12.03 -6.13
N PRO A 34 -4.82 -12.92 -6.49
CA PRO A 34 -5.34 -13.07 -7.85
C PRO A 34 -6.13 -11.82 -8.20
N PHE A 35 -5.49 -10.89 -8.90
CA PHE A 35 -5.93 -9.52 -9.18
C PHE A 35 -7.26 -9.38 -9.95
N ALA A 36 -8.05 -10.44 -10.14
CA ALA A 36 -9.04 -10.48 -11.21
C ALA A 36 -10.45 -10.95 -10.83
N ARG A 37 -10.76 -11.33 -9.58
CA ARG A 37 -12.08 -11.90 -9.30
C ARG A 37 -12.71 -11.30 -8.05
N LEU A 38 -13.76 -10.51 -8.29
CA LEU A 38 -14.77 -9.98 -7.36
C LEU A 38 -14.56 -8.52 -6.96
N GLY A 39 -15.31 -7.65 -7.65
CA GLY A 39 -15.48 -6.26 -7.29
C GLY A 39 -16.04 -6.07 -5.88
N ALA A 40 -15.14 -5.89 -4.93
CA ALA A 40 -15.45 -5.28 -3.64
C ALA A 40 -15.04 -3.81 -3.70
N MET A 41 -16.06 -2.95 -3.77
CA MET A 41 -15.97 -1.51 -3.62
C MET A 41 -15.27 -1.14 -2.30
N SER A 42 -13.99 -0.74 -2.38
CA SER A 42 -13.30 0.06 -1.37
C SER A 42 -11.97 0.58 -1.89
N ILE A 43 -12.04 1.60 -2.76
CA ILE A 43 -11.25 2.88 -2.88
C ILE A 43 -9.76 2.89 -2.44
N LEU A 44 -9.06 1.76 -2.37
CA LEU A 44 -7.62 1.74 -2.10
C LEU A 44 -6.90 2.01 -3.42
N ARG A 45 -6.25 3.16 -3.50
CA ARG A 45 -5.43 3.57 -4.64
C ARG A 45 -4.25 2.62 -4.79
N GLU A 46 -3.99 2.17 -6.01
CA GLU A 46 -2.83 1.33 -6.31
C GLU A 46 -1.63 2.20 -6.67
N VAL A 47 -0.48 1.94 -6.07
CA VAL A 47 0.74 2.70 -6.31
C VAL A 47 1.87 1.76 -6.71
N ILE A 48 2.59 2.06 -7.78
CA ILE A 48 3.70 1.24 -8.27
C ILE A 48 4.94 2.12 -8.34
N VAL A 49 6.01 1.68 -7.72
CA VAL A 49 7.30 2.37 -7.72
C VAL A 49 8.27 1.57 -8.54
N TYR A 50 8.73 2.16 -9.62
CA TYR A 50 9.84 1.63 -10.39
C TYR A 50 11.14 2.12 -9.79
N SER A 51 11.98 1.17 -9.37
CA SER A 51 13.28 1.38 -8.73
C SER A 51 14.36 0.63 -9.50
N ARG A 52 15.63 0.89 -9.13
CA ARG A 52 16.81 0.16 -9.63
C ARG A 52 17.74 -0.15 -8.47
N LYS A 53 18.57 -1.17 -8.59
CA LYS A 53 19.57 -1.48 -7.56
C LYS A 53 20.59 -0.36 -7.41
N GLY A 54 20.97 -0.08 -6.16
CA GLY A 54 22.00 0.91 -5.81
C GLY A 54 21.54 2.38 -5.89
N CYS A 55 20.25 2.68 -6.05
CA CYS A 55 19.77 4.06 -6.08
C CYS A 55 19.35 4.56 -4.70
N HIS A 56 20.15 5.45 -4.11
CA HIS A 56 19.84 6.08 -2.81
C HIS A 56 18.51 6.84 -2.82
N LEU A 57 18.15 7.50 -3.93
CA LEU A 57 16.87 8.22 -4.06
C LEU A 57 15.66 7.29 -3.98
N CYS A 58 15.79 6.05 -4.46
CA CYS A 58 14.71 5.06 -4.39
C CYS A 58 14.41 4.71 -2.93
N GLU A 59 15.43 4.50 -2.10
CA GLU A 59 15.25 4.17 -0.68
C GLU A 59 14.51 5.29 0.07
N ILE A 60 14.86 6.56 -0.18
CA ILE A 60 14.16 7.71 0.40
C ILE A 60 12.67 7.70 0.01
N VAL A 61 12.36 7.41 -1.26
CA VAL A 61 10.98 7.33 -1.74
C VAL A 61 10.21 6.18 -1.07
N LYS A 62 10.83 5.00 -0.93
CA LYS A 62 10.23 3.84 -0.25
C LYS A 62 9.91 4.12 1.21
N GLU A 63 10.85 4.75 1.93
CA GLU A 63 10.63 5.13 3.33
C GLU A 63 9.43 6.09 3.46
N LYS A 64 9.33 7.08 2.58
CA LYS A 64 8.20 8.02 2.55
C LYS A 64 6.89 7.30 2.25
N LEU A 65 6.85 6.43 1.25
CA LEU A 65 5.65 5.66 0.90
C LEU A 65 5.23 4.73 2.03
N THR A 66 6.16 4.06 2.70
CA THR A 66 5.89 3.24 3.88
C THR A 66 5.27 4.05 5.02
N LYS A 67 5.76 5.28 5.25
CA LYS A 67 5.18 6.20 6.24
C LYS A 67 3.78 6.65 5.86
N LEU A 68 3.57 6.97 4.57
CA LEU A 68 2.30 7.43 4.05
C LEU A 68 1.27 6.31 3.96
N GLU A 69 1.63 5.08 3.65
CA GLU A 69 0.75 3.91 3.59
C GLU A 69 0.09 3.63 4.95
N ARG A 70 0.82 3.88 6.05
CA ARG A 70 0.25 3.78 7.41
C ARG A 70 -0.82 4.83 7.70
N ARG A 71 -0.87 5.91 6.93
CA ARG A 71 -1.75 7.08 7.13
C ARG A 71 -2.83 7.21 6.06
N GLY A 72 -2.50 6.90 4.83
CA GLY A 72 -3.35 6.98 3.65
C GLY A 72 -3.74 5.58 3.21
N GLY A 73 -5.04 5.35 3.04
CA GLY A 73 -5.57 4.08 2.55
C GLY A 73 -5.22 3.86 1.07
N PHE A 74 -3.96 3.53 0.81
CA PHE A 74 -3.46 3.12 -0.50
C PHE A 74 -2.52 1.93 -0.30
N ARG A 75 -2.24 1.21 -1.39
CA ARG A 75 -1.27 0.13 -1.37
C ARG A 75 -0.19 0.42 -2.38
N TRP A 76 1.07 0.23 -2.00
CA TRP A 76 2.18 0.40 -2.92
C TRP A 76 2.99 -0.87 -3.09
N ARG A 77 3.59 -1.04 -4.27
CA ARG A 77 4.57 -2.10 -4.54
C ARG A 77 5.80 -1.56 -5.25
N GLU A 78 6.92 -2.22 -5.02
CA GLU A 78 8.17 -1.97 -5.72
C GLU A 78 8.29 -2.91 -6.93
N VAL A 79 8.76 -2.37 -8.06
CA VAL A 79 9.12 -3.11 -9.27
C VAL A 79 10.51 -2.68 -9.71
N ASP A 80 11.43 -3.64 -9.80
CA ASP A 80 12.79 -3.40 -10.28
C ASP A 80 12.80 -3.31 -11.81
N VAL A 81 13.23 -2.18 -12.36
CA VAL A 81 13.33 -1.98 -13.82
C VAL A 81 14.37 -2.87 -14.48
N GLU A 82 15.29 -3.46 -13.71
CA GLU A 82 16.29 -4.39 -14.24
C GLU A 82 15.70 -5.77 -14.55
N THR A 83 14.48 -6.06 -14.08
CA THR A 83 13.81 -7.34 -14.31
C THR A 83 13.23 -7.50 -15.72
N ASP A 84 13.05 -6.38 -16.46
CA ASP A 84 12.46 -6.38 -17.80
C ASP A 84 13.23 -5.41 -18.72
N ASP A 85 13.68 -5.90 -19.88
CA ASP A 85 14.41 -5.10 -20.86
C ASP A 85 13.59 -3.90 -21.40
N LEU A 86 12.27 -4.02 -21.49
CA LEU A 86 11.39 -2.93 -21.93
C LEU A 86 11.30 -1.83 -20.87
N LEU A 87 11.13 -2.21 -19.60
CA LEU A 87 11.11 -1.25 -18.49
C LEU A 87 12.48 -0.59 -18.32
N ARG A 88 13.57 -1.35 -18.47
CA ARG A 88 14.92 -0.81 -18.44
C ARG A 88 15.09 0.29 -19.50
N ARG A 89 14.76 0.01 -20.76
CA ARG A 89 14.90 1.02 -21.83
C ARG A 89 14.03 2.26 -21.65
N GLN A 90 12.84 2.10 -21.06
CA GLN A 90 11.90 3.21 -20.89
C GLN A 90 12.15 4.06 -19.66
N PHE A 91 12.59 3.45 -18.54
CA PHE A 91 12.61 4.10 -17.24
C PHE A 91 14.00 4.25 -16.62
N THR A 92 15.08 3.65 -17.17
CA THR A 92 16.44 3.72 -16.57
C THR A 92 16.90 5.15 -16.27
N ASP A 93 16.61 6.09 -17.15
CA ASP A 93 17.01 7.50 -16.97
C ASP A 93 16.02 8.31 -16.12
N GLU A 94 14.82 7.79 -15.85
CA GLU A 94 13.76 8.50 -15.12
C GLU A 94 13.50 7.96 -13.70
N VAL A 95 14.25 6.93 -13.27
CA VAL A 95 14.11 6.32 -11.93
C VAL A 95 14.47 7.33 -10.83
N PRO A 96 13.70 7.44 -9.72
CA PRO A 96 12.47 6.70 -9.40
C PRO A 96 11.25 7.22 -10.14
N VAL A 97 10.42 6.30 -10.66
CA VAL A 97 9.13 6.62 -11.30
C VAL A 97 7.99 6.03 -10.49
N ILE A 98 6.98 6.84 -10.17
CA ILE A 98 5.81 6.43 -9.39
C ILE A 98 4.57 6.49 -10.26
N PHE A 99 3.80 5.41 -10.24
CA PHE A 99 2.50 5.29 -10.89
C PHE A 99 1.41 5.19 -9.83
N ILE A 100 0.28 5.86 -10.05
CA ILE A 100 -0.92 5.80 -9.21
C ILE A 100 -2.07 5.37 -10.11
N ASP A 101 -2.75 4.28 -9.78
CA ASP A 101 -3.84 3.67 -10.55
C ASP A 101 -3.48 3.50 -12.05
N GLY A 102 -2.24 3.06 -12.31
CA GLY A 102 -1.71 2.88 -13.66
C GLY A 102 -1.30 4.16 -14.41
N ARG A 103 -1.36 5.34 -13.77
CA ARG A 103 -0.94 6.63 -14.35
C ARG A 103 0.38 7.10 -13.76
N LYS A 104 1.34 7.47 -14.61
CA LYS A 104 2.62 8.06 -14.18
C LYS A 104 2.36 9.37 -13.43
N ALA A 105 2.63 9.37 -12.13
CA ALA A 105 2.33 10.48 -11.23
C ALA A 105 3.57 11.34 -10.97
N PHE A 106 4.72 10.72 -10.74
CA PHE A 106 5.97 11.40 -10.38
C PHE A 106 7.18 10.72 -11.03
N LYS A 107 8.24 11.51 -11.20
CA LYS A 107 9.58 11.05 -11.63
C LYS A 107 10.67 11.86 -10.91
N TYR A 108 11.84 11.27 -10.68
CA TYR A 108 13.02 11.84 -10.02
C TYR A 108 12.85 12.22 -8.53
N ARG A 109 11.85 13.04 -8.22
CA ARG A 109 11.57 13.53 -6.87
C ARG A 109 10.11 13.31 -6.53
N MET A 110 9.87 12.82 -5.33
CA MET A 110 8.54 12.70 -4.73
C MET A 110 8.44 13.65 -3.54
N ASP A 111 7.48 14.57 -3.62
CA ASP A 111 7.03 15.36 -2.49
C ASP A 111 5.81 14.70 -1.85
N GLU A 112 5.78 14.65 -0.51
CA GLU A 112 4.72 13.97 0.22
C GLU A 112 3.36 14.68 0.06
N GLN A 113 3.37 16.02 0.03
CA GLN A 113 2.14 16.80 -0.06
C GLN A 113 1.51 16.68 -1.45
N GLU A 114 2.33 16.80 -2.49
CA GLU A 114 1.87 16.62 -3.87
C GLU A 114 1.37 15.20 -4.13
N PHE A 115 2.04 14.19 -3.56
CA PHE A 115 1.60 12.82 -3.65
C PHE A 115 0.21 12.62 -3.02
N LEU A 116 -0.02 13.15 -1.81
CA LEU A 116 -1.32 13.08 -1.15
C LEU A 116 -2.43 13.80 -1.93
N LYS A 117 -2.13 14.95 -2.55
CA LYS A 117 -3.08 15.64 -3.44
C LYS A 117 -3.47 14.77 -4.63
N LYS A 118 -2.49 14.14 -5.30
CA LYS A 118 -2.76 13.24 -6.43
C LYS A 118 -3.52 11.98 -6.02
N LEU A 119 -3.31 11.50 -4.79
CA LEU A 119 -4.04 10.37 -4.24
C LEU A 119 -5.52 10.69 -3.98
N ALA A 120 -5.81 11.93 -3.60
CA ALA A 120 -7.16 12.40 -3.32
C ALA A 120 -7.95 12.84 -4.57
N SER A 121 -7.28 13.02 -5.71
CA SER A 121 -7.86 13.45 -6.98
C SER A 121 -8.40 12.29 -7.83
#